data_AF-V2XS60-F1
#
_entry.id   AF-V2XS60-F1
#
_cell.length_a   1.000
_cell.length_b   1.000
_cell.length_c   1.000
_cell.angle_alpha   90.00
_cell.angle_beta   90.00
_cell.angle_gamma   90.00
#
_symmetry.space_group_name_H-M   'P 1'
#
loop_
_entity.id
_entity.type
_entity.pdbx_description
1 polymer ?
#
loop_
_entity_poly.entity_id
_entity_poly.type
_entity_poly.pdbx_seq_one_letter_code
_entity_poly.pdbx_strand_id
1 'polypeptide(L)'
;MQQTKADKATQEKRKSLYPTIFKRRLQTWAGRDFDSFPQDSFSASPEERRLLFEELWERGGFRFIVSNYRDALVHAILPLLGD
;
A
#
# COMPACT_ATOMS: atom_id res chain seq x y z
N MET A 1 -5.03 7.77 7.69
CA MET A 1 -6.34 7.08 7.60
C MET A 1 -7.28 7.95 6.77
N GLN A 2 -7.59 7.56 5.53
CA GLN A 2 -8.39 8.33 4.55
C GLN A 2 -9.71 7.60 4.25
N GLN A 3 -10.44 7.23 5.29
CA GLN A 3 -11.67 6.45 5.15
C GLN A 3 -12.82 7.33 4.66
N THR A 4 -13.52 6.88 3.61
CA THR A 4 -14.68 7.57 3.06
C THR A 4 -15.96 6.74 3.23
N LYS A 5 -17.13 7.40 3.14
CA LYS A 5 -18.42 6.69 3.09
C LYS A 5 -18.51 5.85 1.83
N ALA A 6 -19.15 4.69 1.92
CA ALA A 6 -19.39 3.82 0.79
C ALA A 6 -20.54 4.37 -0.06
N ASP A 7 -20.23 4.83 -1.26
CA ASP A 7 -21.21 5.32 -2.25
C ASP A 7 -21.63 4.20 -3.22
N LYS A 8 -22.91 4.14 -3.59
CA LYS A 8 -23.46 3.09 -4.45
C LYS A 8 -22.92 3.19 -5.88
N ALA A 9 -22.86 4.41 -6.45
CA ALA A 9 -22.37 4.60 -7.82
C ALA A 9 -20.89 4.19 -7.94
N THR A 10 -20.10 4.54 -6.94
CA THR A 10 -18.69 4.14 -6.82
C THR A 10 -18.52 2.63 -6.73
N GLN A 11 -19.37 1.96 -5.94
CA GLN A 11 -19.35 0.49 -5.83
C GLN A 11 -19.72 -0.18 -7.15
N GLU A 12 -20.80 0.26 -7.82
CA GLU A 12 -21.22 -0.29 -9.12
C GLU A 12 -20.12 -0.15 -10.18
N LYS A 13 -19.44 1.01 -10.23
CA LYS A 13 -18.30 1.22 -11.11
C LYS A 13 -17.18 0.20 -10.84
N ARG A 14 -16.87 -0.07 -9.57
CA ARG A 14 -15.82 -1.02 -9.19
C ARG A 14 -16.19 -2.48 -9.45
N LYS A 15 -17.46 -2.86 -9.38
CA LYS A 15 -17.92 -4.24 -9.62
C LYS A 15 -17.52 -4.77 -10.99
N SER A 16 -17.49 -3.92 -12.01
CA SER A 16 -17.00 -4.29 -13.35
C SER A 16 -15.56 -4.82 -13.34
N LEU A 17 -14.74 -4.38 -12.38
CA LEU A 17 -13.33 -4.78 -12.23
C LEU A 17 -13.13 -5.94 -11.26
N TYR A 18 -14.18 -6.41 -10.58
CA TYR A 18 -14.06 -7.44 -9.53
C TYR A 18 -13.39 -8.73 -10.00
N PRO A 19 -13.70 -9.29 -11.18
CA PRO A 19 -13.01 -10.49 -11.65
C PRO A 19 -11.48 -10.29 -11.72
N THR A 20 -11.03 -9.13 -12.20
CA THR A 20 -9.61 -8.78 -12.29
C THR A 20 -8.99 -8.58 -10.90
N ILE A 21 -9.66 -7.83 -10.02
CA ILE A 21 -9.23 -7.59 -8.64
C ILE A 21 -9.08 -8.91 -7.88
N PHE A 22 -10.07 -9.80 -7.98
CA PHE A 22 -10.05 -11.09 -7.30
C PHE A 22 -9.01 -12.06 -7.87
N LYS A 23 -8.71 -11.99 -9.17
CA LYS A 23 -7.60 -12.75 -9.75
C LYS A 23 -6.25 -12.20 -9.27
N ARG A 24 -6.09 -10.86 -9.24
CA ARG A 24 -4.84 -10.19 -8.84
C ARG A 24 -4.47 -10.48 -7.39
N ARG A 25 -5.45 -10.51 -6.47
CA ARG A 25 -5.20 -10.75 -5.04
C ARG A 25 -4.47 -12.07 -4.77
N LEU A 26 -4.64 -13.08 -5.62
CA LEU A 26 -3.99 -14.39 -5.48
C LEU A 26 -2.52 -14.36 -5.91
N GLN A 27 -2.07 -13.25 -6.49
CA GLN A 27 -0.72 -13.08 -7.04
C GLN A 27 0.13 -12.09 -6.22
N THR A 28 -0.45 -11.47 -5.20
CA THR A 28 0.21 -10.47 -4.35
C THR A 28 0.46 -11.03 -2.97
N TRP A 29 1.56 -10.66 -2.32
CA TRP A 29 1.94 -11.24 -1.02
C TRP A 29 0.94 -10.96 0.10
N ALA A 30 0.28 -9.80 0.10
CA ALA A 30 -0.68 -9.38 1.13
C ALA A 30 -2.15 -9.67 0.79
N GLY A 31 -2.43 -10.37 -0.32
CA GLY A 31 -3.81 -10.69 -0.72
C GLY A 31 -4.63 -9.45 -1.15
N ARG A 32 -4.00 -8.44 -1.74
CA ARG A 32 -4.63 -7.18 -2.17
C ARG A 32 -4.53 -7.01 -3.69
N ASP A 33 -5.27 -6.06 -4.24
CA ASP A 33 -5.16 -5.69 -5.66
C ASP A 33 -3.96 -4.76 -5.96
N PHE A 34 -3.05 -4.64 -5.01
CA PHE A 34 -1.82 -3.85 -5.07
C PHE A 34 -0.70 -4.60 -4.33
N ASP A 35 0.54 -4.22 -4.60
CA ASP A 35 1.73 -4.91 -4.10
C ASP A 35 2.68 -3.95 -3.37
N SER A 36 3.77 -4.48 -2.81
CA SER A 36 4.87 -3.69 -2.24
C SER A 36 5.65 -2.94 -3.31
N PHE A 37 6.28 -1.84 -2.91
CA PHE A 37 7.26 -1.16 -3.72
C PHE A 37 8.53 -2.04 -3.79
N PRO A 38 9.02 -2.41 -4.99
CA PRO A 38 9.99 -3.49 -5.16
C PRO A 38 11.41 -3.18 -4.64
N GLN A 39 11.66 -1.94 -4.26
CA GLN A 39 12.94 -1.44 -3.77
C GLN A 39 13.07 -1.63 -2.24
N ASP A 40 14.31 -1.72 -1.74
CA ASP A 40 14.61 -1.67 -0.30
C ASP A 40 14.66 -0.22 0.18
N SER A 41 14.12 0.04 1.37
CA SER A 41 14.01 1.37 1.95
C SER A 41 15.36 2.11 2.04
N PHE A 42 16.45 1.42 2.41
CA PHE A 42 17.77 2.04 2.56
C PHE A 42 18.50 2.33 1.24
N SER A 43 17.97 1.83 0.12
CA SER A 43 18.49 2.18 -1.20
C SER A 43 17.91 3.49 -1.76
N ALA A 44 16.89 4.04 -1.10
CA ALA A 44 16.28 5.31 -1.44
C ALA A 44 16.82 6.45 -0.56
N SER A 45 16.93 7.64 -1.13
CA SER A 45 17.22 8.87 -0.38
C SER A 45 16.13 9.16 0.67
N PRO A 46 16.44 9.96 1.71
CA PRO A 46 15.42 10.44 2.65
C PRO A 46 14.22 11.11 1.97
N GLU A 47 14.47 11.89 0.91
CA GLU A 47 13.47 12.60 0.14
C GLU A 47 12.55 11.64 -0.63
N GLU A 48 13.12 10.64 -1.32
CA GLU A 48 12.35 9.61 -2.03
C GLU A 48 11.51 8.76 -1.08
N ARG A 49 12.05 8.41 0.09
CA ARG A 49 11.28 7.73 1.14
C ARG A 49 10.10 8.56 1.59
N ARG A 50 10.31 9.85 1.84
CA ARG A 50 9.26 10.78 2.25
C ARG A 50 8.16 10.88 1.19
N LEU A 51 8.52 11.01 -0.09
CA LEU A 51 7.57 11.07 -1.19
C LEU A 51 6.67 9.83 -1.25
N LEU A 52 7.27 8.63 -1.16
CA LEU A 52 6.47 7.39 -1.15
C LEU A 52 5.57 7.32 0.09
N PHE A 53 6.06 7.72 1.26
CA PHE A 53 5.27 7.71 2.49
C PHE A 53 4.06 8.66 2.40
N GLU A 54 4.25 9.86 1.85
CA GLU A 54 3.17 10.82 1.62
C GLU A 54 2.14 10.27 0.63
N GLU A 55 2.58 9.70 -0.50
CA GLU A 55 1.69 9.05 -1.47
C GLU A 55 0.85 7.93 -0.84
N LEU A 56 1.48 7.04 -0.08
CA LEU A 56 0.78 5.92 0.57
C LEU A 56 -0.16 6.40 1.69
N TRP A 57 0.20 7.47 2.39
CA TRP A 57 -0.63 8.09 3.41
C TRP A 57 -1.91 8.69 2.82
N GLU A 58 -1.79 9.42 1.70
CA GLU A 58 -2.91 9.98 0.96
C GLU A 58 -3.84 8.90 0.39
N ARG A 59 -3.30 7.78 -0.07
CA ARG A 59 -4.11 6.65 -0.56
C ARG A 59 -4.83 5.90 0.56
N GLY A 60 -4.31 5.96 1.78
CA GLY A 60 -4.92 5.42 2.98
C GLY A 60 -5.10 3.89 3.02
N GLY A 61 -5.78 3.44 4.07
CA GLY A 61 -5.95 2.03 4.39
C GLY A 61 -4.61 1.34 4.69
N PHE A 62 -4.50 0.08 4.31
CA PHE A 62 -3.30 -0.74 4.59
C PHE A 62 -2.12 -0.45 3.65
N ARG A 63 -2.27 0.42 2.65
CA ARG A 63 -1.20 0.70 1.67
C ARG A 63 0.09 1.19 2.32
N PHE A 64 -0.02 2.00 3.37
CA PHE A 64 1.15 2.47 4.12
C PHE A 64 1.99 1.32 4.71
N ILE A 65 1.35 0.19 5.01
CA ILE A 65 2.00 -0.97 5.61
C ILE A 65 2.41 -1.96 4.51
N VAL A 66 1.49 -2.32 3.62
CA VAL A 66 1.69 -3.47 2.71
C VAL A 66 2.09 -3.11 1.29
N SER A 67 1.96 -1.83 0.90
CA SER A 67 2.44 -1.31 -0.39
C SER A 67 3.73 -0.51 -0.28
N ASN A 68 4.35 -0.53 0.89
CA ASN A 68 5.58 0.20 1.16
C ASN A 68 6.79 -0.52 0.56
N TYR A 69 8.00 -0.01 0.77
CA TYR A 69 9.25 -0.71 0.42
C TYR A 69 9.19 -2.17 0.87
N ARG A 70 9.76 -3.08 0.08
CA ARG A 70 9.60 -4.53 0.30
C ARG A 70 10.11 -5.00 1.66
N ASP A 71 11.08 -4.27 2.21
CA ASP A 71 11.70 -4.48 3.51
C ASP A 71 10.98 -3.71 4.63
N ALA A 72 9.95 -2.92 4.34
CA ALA A 72 9.40 -1.97 5.31
C ALA A 72 8.82 -2.66 6.57
N LEU A 73 8.19 -3.82 6.39
CA LEU A 73 7.61 -4.58 7.50
C LEU A 73 8.63 -5.26 8.41
N VAL A 74 9.81 -5.58 7.88
CA VAL A 74 10.85 -6.33 8.60
C VAL A 74 11.96 -5.40 9.08
N HIS A 75 12.24 -4.33 8.34
CA HIS A 75 13.40 -3.46 8.54
C HIS A 75 13.06 -1.98 8.73
N ALA A 76 11.98 -1.43 8.15
CA ALA A 76 11.70 0.02 8.26
C ALA A 76 10.82 0.41 9.46
N ILE A 77 10.00 -0.50 10.01
CA ILE A 77 9.13 -0.20 11.15
C ILE A 77 9.86 -0.34 12.50
N LEU A 78 10.86 -1.22 12.61
CA LEU A 78 11.62 -1.42 13.84
C LEU A 78 12.45 -0.18 14.26
N PRO A 79 13.15 0.55 13.36
CA PRO A 79 13.91 1.74 13.73
C PRO A 79 13.06 2.96 14.13
N LEU A 80 11.76 2.97 13.80
CA LEU A 80 10.84 4.06 14.15
C LEU A 80 10.17 3.87 15.52
N LEU A 81 10.38 2.72 16.16
CA LEU A 81 9.87 2.41 17.51
C LEU A 81 10.94 2.58 18.61
N GLY A 82 12.15 2.99 18.24
CA GLY A 82 13.25 3.29 19.17
C GLY A 82 13.98 2.06 19.69
N ASP A 83 15.21 2.31 20.15
CA ASP A 83 15.92 1.44 21.11
C ASP A 83 15.15 1.33 22.44
#